data_AF-A0A0I9N4H5-F1
#
_entry.id   AF-A0A0I9N4H5-F1
#
_cell.length_a   1.000
_cell.length_b   1.000
_cell.length_c   1.000
_cell.angle_alpha   90.00
_cell.angle_beta   90.00
_cell.angle_gamma   90.00
#
_symmetry.space_group_name_H-M   'P 1'
#
loop_
_entity.id
_entity.type
_entity.pdbx_description
1 polymer ?
#
loop_
_entity_poly.entity_id
_entity_poly.type
_entity_poly.pdbx_seq_one_letter_code
_entity_poly.pdbx_strand_id
1 'polypeptide(L)'
;MISHINSEDKFETVLKSRYCGKSPLMNILSERNRVLIWRQMWIWLAEGEMQLGLKQVTEEAIEEMKKSKEVIDWGTIRREEKRIKHDVMAHTYAFGKMCPKAKGIIHLGATSCFVQDNADLIVQRQATDYILKKLAVCLSRMDDFAEKTKDIVTVGRTHYQTASLVTVGKRAAMWAQELLMVFTKLEHFRENMRFRGVKGATGTQDSFMALFHNDEAKVDKLDELIMKSAGFASRFYISGQTYSRQQDCDLVNIFALLGAATKKICTDIRILQAFGEVFEPFESEQVGSSAMPYKRNPIKSERVSSLARKLMSAPQDALNTLGDQSLERTLDDSAIRRILIPDMFLLADAILTIFQHIVEGLTVDKERIEYNVHADLPFLALEKAMMLLTEEGADRQDAYEKIREVTLAAKETQKRERVDLESILANVFFDKVRDRILQLAKSPLCFTGRSSSQTIHFLNEELRPAIAKYLDDDMKTKVQLDV
;
A
#
# COMPACT_ATOMS: atom_id res chain seq x y z
N MET A 1 42.88 3.85 -14.39
CA MET A 1 42.42 2.92 -13.35
C MET A 1 41.36 3.62 -12.52
N ILE A 2 40.08 3.45 -12.85
CA ILE A 2 39.01 3.72 -11.88
C ILE A 2 38.86 2.38 -11.17
N SER A 3 39.39 2.28 -9.96
CA SER A 3 39.18 1.13 -9.08
C SER A 3 37.67 0.87 -8.99
N HIS A 4 37.27 -0.40 -9.05
CA HIS A 4 35.93 -0.79 -8.63
C HIS A 4 35.79 -0.41 -7.16
N ILE A 5 35.28 0.80 -6.90
CA ILE A 5 34.90 1.20 -5.54
C ILE A 5 33.74 0.28 -5.18
N ASN A 6 33.92 -0.52 -4.13
CA ASN A 6 32.90 -1.44 -3.66
C ASN A 6 31.66 -0.63 -3.24
N SER A 7 30.48 -1.20 -3.41
CA SER A 7 29.22 -0.57 -2.98
C SER A 7 29.25 -0.18 -1.50
N GLU A 8 29.97 -0.96 -0.69
CA GLU A 8 30.18 -0.83 0.74
C GLU A 8 30.98 0.43 1.12
N ASP A 9 31.76 0.97 0.18
CA ASP A 9 32.52 2.21 0.36
C ASP A 9 31.70 3.46 0.00
N LYS A 10 30.41 3.31 -0.34
CA LYS A 10 29.51 4.41 -0.71
C LYS A 10 28.18 4.31 0.02
N PHE A 11 27.58 5.46 0.28
CA PHE A 11 26.19 5.49 0.73
C PHE A 11 25.28 4.97 -0.39
N GLU A 12 24.47 3.97 -0.05
CA GLU A 12 23.33 3.54 -0.86
C GLU A 12 22.06 3.61 0.00
N THR A 13 20.92 3.93 -0.63
CA THR A 13 19.63 3.86 0.07
C THR A 13 19.38 2.45 0.59
N VAL A 14 19.01 2.34 1.87
CA VAL A 14 18.66 1.08 2.52
C VAL A 14 17.47 0.38 1.85
N LEU A 15 16.63 1.13 1.14
CA LEU A 15 15.54 0.58 0.33
C LEU A 15 16.08 -0.38 -0.73
N LYS A 16 17.16 -0.02 -1.42
CA LYS A 16 17.81 -0.87 -2.43
C LYS A 16 18.62 -1.98 -1.77
N SER A 17 19.52 -1.62 -0.85
CA SER A 17 20.53 -2.56 -0.35
C SER A 17 19.99 -3.58 0.66
N ARG A 18 18.88 -3.28 1.35
CA ARG A 18 18.36 -4.10 2.46
C ARG A 18 16.96 -4.65 2.24
N TYR A 19 16.06 -3.87 1.63
CA TYR A 19 14.62 -4.23 1.62
C TYR A 19 14.11 -4.71 0.27
N CYS A 20 14.47 -4.04 -0.82
CA CYS A 20 13.84 -4.23 -2.13
C CYS A 20 14.83 -4.69 -3.20
N GLY A 21 16.06 -5.10 -2.85
CA GLY A 21 17.11 -5.43 -3.83
C GLY A 21 16.72 -6.51 -4.85
N LYS A 22 15.88 -7.48 -4.45
CA LYS A 22 15.32 -8.53 -5.31
C LYS A 22 13.94 -8.19 -5.88
N SER A 23 13.39 -7.02 -5.58
CA SER A 23 12.07 -6.60 -6.02
C SER A 23 12.05 -6.31 -7.52
N PRO A 24 11.02 -6.76 -8.27
CA PRO A 24 10.78 -6.31 -9.65
C PRO A 24 10.72 -4.79 -9.81
N LEU A 25 10.37 -4.05 -8.74
CA LEU A 25 10.41 -2.58 -8.75
C LEU A 25 11.80 -2.02 -9.03
N MET A 26 12.88 -2.72 -8.69
CA MET A 26 14.24 -2.30 -9.05
C MET A 26 14.43 -2.18 -10.55
N ASN A 27 13.80 -3.08 -11.32
CA ASN A 27 13.83 -3.03 -12.78
C ASN A 27 12.85 -1.97 -13.32
N ILE A 28 11.62 -1.92 -12.78
CA ILE A 28 10.58 -0.98 -13.21
C ILE A 28 11.02 0.48 -13.00
N LEU A 29 11.62 0.81 -11.86
CA LEU A 29 12.09 2.15 -11.50
C LEU A 29 13.50 2.44 -12.04
N SER A 30 14.14 1.49 -12.72
CA SER A 30 15.49 1.67 -13.23
C SER A 30 15.56 2.72 -14.33
N GLU A 31 16.72 3.36 -14.44
CA GLU A 31 17.02 4.24 -15.56
C GLU A 31 16.96 3.50 -16.91
N ARG A 32 17.37 2.22 -16.94
CA ARG A 32 17.28 1.40 -18.16
C ARG A 32 15.83 1.31 -18.63
N ASN A 33 14.90 0.96 -17.75
CA ASN A 33 13.48 0.87 -18.11
C ASN A 33 12.95 2.22 -18.59
N ARG A 34 13.26 3.31 -17.88
CA ARG A 34 12.90 4.67 -18.32
C ARG A 34 13.36 4.98 -19.74
N VAL A 35 14.61 4.67 -20.08
CA VAL A 35 15.16 4.90 -21.43
C VAL A 35 14.51 4.02 -22.49
N LEU A 36 14.21 2.76 -22.17
CA LEU A 36 13.47 1.88 -23.08
C LEU A 36 12.07 2.41 -23.37
N ILE A 37 11.40 2.98 -22.36
CA ILE A 37 10.10 3.64 -22.53
C ILE A 37 10.25 4.90 -23.37
N TRP A 38 11.28 5.73 -23.17
CA TRP A 38 11.51 6.93 -24.00
C TRP A 38 11.64 6.57 -25.49
N ARG A 39 12.40 5.52 -25.79
CA ARG A 39 12.54 5.02 -27.16
C ARG A 39 11.25 4.46 -27.71
N GLN A 40 10.48 3.74 -26.89
CA GLN A 40 9.15 3.27 -27.29
C GLN A 40 8.20 4.43 -27.58
N MET A 41 8.23 5.50 -26.79
CA MET A 41 7.45 6.71 -27.02
C MET A 41 7.82 7.37 -28.35
N TRP A 42 9.11 7.50 -28.68
CA TRP A 42 9.51 8.01 -29.99
C TRP A 42 9.08 7.11 -31.15
N ILE A 43 9.11 5.78 -30.98
CA ILE A 43 8.59 4.85 -31.99
C ILE A 43 7.10 5.08 -32.22
N TRP A 44 6.30 5.14 -31.15
CA TRP A 44 4.85 5.38 -31.25
C TRP A 44 4.53 6.76 -31.84
N LEU A 45 5.34 7.78 -31.55
CA LEU A 45 5.22 9.09 -32.16
C LEU A 45 5.40 9.01 -33.68
N ALA A 46 6.50 8.40 -34.12
CA ALA A 46 6.81 8.25 -35.54
C ALA A 46 5.74 7.40 -36.27
N GLU A 47 5.27 6.31 -35.65
CA GLU A 47 4.17 5.49 -36.20
C GLU A 47 2.88 6.28 -36.37
N GLY A 48 2.48 7.07 -35.36
CA GLY A 48 1.30 7.91 -35.42
C GLY A 48 1.43 9.04 -36.45
N GLU A 49 2.60 9.68 -36.52
CA GLU A 49 2.91 10.73 -37.50
C GLU A 49 2.87 10.22 -38.94
N MET A 50 3.45 9.03 -39.19
CA MET A 50 3.41 8.38 -40.50
C MET A 50 1.97 8.02 -40.88
N GLN A 51 1.20 7.44 -39.95
CA GLN A 51 -0.21 7.10 -40.16
C GLN A 51 -1.07 8.32 -40.52
N LEU A 52 -0.73 9.51 -39.99
CA LEU A 52 -1.45 10.76 -40.24
C LEU A 52 -0.91 11.58 -41.42
N GLY A 53 0.10 11.05 -42.12
CA GLY A 53 0.54 11.52 -43.43
C GLY A 53 1.77 12.42 -43.43
N LEU A 54 2.59 12.44 -42.35
CA LEU A 54 3.90 13.12 -42.39
C LEU A 54 4.87 12.35 -43.28
N LYS A 55 5.02 12.81 -44.53
CA LYS A 55 5.81 12.13 -45.59
C LYS A 55 7.29 11.98 -45.27
N GLN A 56 7.82 12.82 -44.39
CA GLN A 56 9.21 12.73 -43.93
C GLN A 56 9.47 11.56 -42.97
N VAL A 57 8.42 10.95 -42.40
CA VAL A 57 8.52 9.76 -41.56
C VAL A 57 8.33 8.52 -42.43
N THR A 58 9.35 7.66 -42.49
CA THR A 58 9.35 6.46 -43.34
C THR A 58 9.27 5.18 -42.52
N GLU A 59 8.68 4.12 -43.09
CA GLU A 59 8.61 2.80 -42.46
C GLU A 59 10.02 2.24 -42.15
N GLU A 60 10.98 2.51 -43.03
CA GLU A 60 12.38 2.12 -42.85
C GLU A 60 13.02 2.79 -41.63
N ALA A 61 12.75 4.08 -41.39
CA ALA A 61 13.22 4.78 -40.20
C ALA A 61 12.58 4.21 -38.92
N ILE A 62 11.27 3.91 -38.94
CA ILE A 62 10.58 3.31 -37.79
C ILE A 62 11.14 1.92 -37.48
N GLU A 63 11.37 1.09 -38.49
CA GLU A 63 11.92 -0.26 -38.32
C GLU A 63 13.36 -0.23 -37.77
N GLU A 64 14.16 0.75 -38.18
CA GLU A 64 15.49 1.00 -37.62
C GLU A 64 15.40 1.36 -36.11
N MET A 65 14.46 2.22 -35.72
CA MET A 65 14.23 2.56 -34.31
C MET A 65 13.81 1.33 -33.49
N LYS A 66 12.92 0.48 -34.02
CA LYS A 66 12.46 -0.75 -33.36
C LYS A 66 13.63 -1.71 -33.10
N LYS A 67 14.46 -1.97 -34.12
CA LYS A 67 15.64 -2.86 -34.01
C LYS A 67 16.68 -2.35 -33.01
N SER A 68 16.88 -1.03 -32.91
CA SER A 68 17.88 -0.45 -32.01
C SER A 68 17.34 -0.10 -30.62
N LYS A 69 16.04 -0.33 -30.33
CA LYS A 69 15.38 0.10 -29.09
C LYS A 69 16.14 -0.34 -27.83
N GLU A 70 16.63 -1.58 -27.77
CA GLU A 70 17.24 -2.14 -26.56
C GLU A 70 18.76 -1.90 -26.39
N VAL A 71 19.42 -1.41 -27.44
CA VAL A 71 20.86 -1.16 -27.48
C VAL A 71 21.17 0.24 -26.94
N ILE A 72 21.68 0.38 -25.72
CA ILE A 72 21.89 1.68 -25.07
C ILE A 72 23.37 2.02 -24.95
N ASP A 73 23.84 3.02 -25.69
CA ASP A 73 25.18 3.60 -25.54
C ASP A 73 25.22 4.63 -24.40
N TRP A 74 25.33 4.13 -23.17
CA TRP A 74 25.45 4.95 -21.96
C TRP A 74 26.65 5.91 -22.01
N GLY A 75 27.76 5.50 -22.62
CA GLY A 75 28.95 6.32 -22.73
C GLY A 75 28.70 7.58 -23.54
N THR A 76 28.05 7.46 -24.71
CA THR A 76 27.63 8.61 -25.51
C THR A 76 26.60 9.46 -24.78
N ILE A 77 25.55 8.86 -24.20
CA ILE A 77 24.52 9.58 -23.45
C ILE A 77 25.14 10.48 -22.37
N ARG A 78 25.99 9.92 -21.49
CA ARG A 78 26.61 10.67 -20.39
C ARG A 78 27.55 11.78 -20.85
N ARG A 79 28.32 11.54 -21.91
CA ARG A 79 29.19 12.58 -22.50
C ARG A 79 28.37 13.72 -23.09
N GLU A 80 27.34 13.39 -23.84
CA GLU A 80 26.48 14.39 -24.47
C GLU A 80 25.66 15.18 -23.45
N GLU A 81 25.08 14.51 -22.45
CA GLU A 81 24.37 15.16 -21.35
C GLU A 81 25.30 16.13 -20.61
N LYS A 82 26.54 15.71 -20.32
CA LYS A 82 27.55 16.59 -19.71
C LYS A 82 27.89 17.80 -20.60
N ARG A 83 27.90 17.63 -21.92
CA ARG A 83 28.24 18.68 -22.90
C ARG A 83 27.11 19.68 -23.08
N ILE A 84 25.89 19.22 -23.30
CA ILE A 84 24.73 20.06 -23.67
C ILE A 84 23.83 20.42 -22.49
N LYS A 85 24.04 19.81 -21.31
CA LYS A 85 23.27 20.01 -20.08
C LYS A 85 21.78 19.70 -20.23
N HIS A 86 21.45 18.74 -21.09
CA HIS A 86 20.08 18.32 -21.35
C HIS A 86 20.02 16.80 -21.58
N ASP A 87 19.31 16.09 -20.69
CA ASP A 87 19.18 14.63 -20.68
C ASP A 87 18.45 14.11 -21.93
N VAL A 88 17.23 14.58 -22.21
CA VAL A 88 16.43 14.13 -23.36
C VAL A 88 17.19 14.32 -24.67
N MET A 89 17.78 15.50 -24.90
CA MET A 89 18.52 15.76 -26.14
C MET A 89 19.78 14.87 -26.27
N ALA A 90 20.43 14.51 -25.16
CA ALA A 90 21.55 13.58 -25.17
C ALA A 90 21.09 12.16 -25.56
N HIS A 91 19.93 11.74 -25.05
CA HIS A 91 19.30 10.48 -25.45
C HIS A 91 18.84 10.48 -26.91
N THR A 92 18.22 11.56 -27.39
CA THR A 92 17.82 11.73 -28.80
C THR A 92 19.03 11.64 -29.73
N TYR A 93 20.12 12.35 -29.40
CA TYR A 93 21.35 12.29 -30.18
C TYR A 93 21.96 10.89 -30.20
N ALA A 94 22.08 10.24 -29.04
CA ALA A 94 22.62 8.89 -28.93
C ALA A 94 21.77 7.87 -29.71
N PHE A 95 20.43 8.01 -29.66
CA PHE A 95 19.53 7.13 -30.40
C PHE A 95 19.63 7.37 -31.91
N GLY A 96 19.61 8.63 -32.36
CA GLY A 96 19.79 8.99 -33.77
C GLY A 96 21.16 8.64 -34.34
N LYS A 97 22.21 8.50 -33.51
CA LYS A 97 23.50 7.97 -33.95
C LYS A 97 23.43 6.49 -34.34
N MET A 98 22.59 5.72 -33.65
CA MET A 98 22.37 4.29 -33.96
C MET A 98 21.30 4.10 -35.03
N CYS A 99 20.41 5.08 -35.20
CA CYS A 99 19.34 5.09 -36.20
C CYS A 99 19.54 6.25 -37.20
N PRO A 100 20.54 6.17 -38.10
CA PRO A 100 20.84 7.25 -39.04
C PRO A 100 19.67 7.62 -39.96
N LYS A 101 18.79 6.69 -40.34
CA LYS A 101 17.61 6.95 -41.17
C LYS A 101 16.51 7.64 -40.35
N ALA A 102 16.42 7.35 -39.06
CA ALA A 102 15.46 8.00 -38.16
C ALA A 102 15.97 9.30 -37.51
N LYS A 103 17.28 9.60 -37.56
CA LYS A 103 17.91 10.70 -36.83
C LYS A 103 17.20 12.05 -37.00
N GLY A 104 16.64 12.33 -38.18
CA GLY A 104 15.93 13.58 -38.48
C GLY A 104 14.47 13.64 -37.99
N ILE A 105 13.87 12.51 -37.63
CA ILE A 105 12.46 12.41 -37.21
C ILE A 105 12.29 12.03 -35.74
N ILE A 106 13.34 11.57 -35.06
CA ILE A 106 13.27 11.30 -33.62
C ILE A 106 12.93 12.61 -32.89
N HIS A 107 11.83 12.59 -32.14
CA HIS A 107 11.33 13.73 -31.37
C HIS A 107 10.70 14.87 -32.19
N LEU A 108 10.32 14.61 -33.45
CA LEU A 108 9.67 15.59 -34.32
C LEU A 108 8.42 16.20 -33.64
N GLY A 109 8.34 17.53 -33.61
CA GLY A 109 7.24 18.28 -32.99
C GLY A 109 7.11 18.20 -31.47
N ALA A 110 7.77 17.24 -30.82
CA ALA A 110 7.65 16.97 -29.40
C ALA A 110 8.56 17.87 -28.54
N THR A 111 8.30 17.85 -27.23
CA THR A 111 9.13 18.49 -26.20
C THR A 111 9.61 17.47 -25.19
N SER A 112 10.60 17.80 -24.36
CA SER A 112 11.19 16.88 -23.36
C SER A 112 10.16 16.11 -22.52
N CYS A 113 9.07 16.77 -22.10
CA CYS A 113 7.97 16.13 -21.35
C CYS A 113 7.18 15.08 -22.12
N PHE A 114 7.25 15.06 -23.46
CA PHE A 114 6.69 13.96 -24.24
C PHE A 114 7.27 12.60 -23.82
N VAL A 115 8.59 12.51 -23.59
CA VAL A 115 9.20 11.25 -23.15
C VAL A 115 9.34 11.19 -21.63
N GLN A 116 9.68 12.29 -20.95
CA GLN A 116 9.85 12.30 -19.50
C GLN A 116 8.54 11.96 -18.77
N ASP A 117 7.51 12.81 -18.93
CA ASP A 117 6.25 12.68 -18.18
C ASP A 117 5.46 11.43 -18.59
N ASN A 118 5.36 11.10 -19.88
CA ASN A 118 4.65 9.88 -20.29
C ASN A 118 5.37 8.62 -19.81
N ALA A 119 6.71 8.61 -19.73
CA ALA A 119 7.43 7.49 -19.15
C ALA A 119 7.23 7.39 -17.64
N ASP A 120 7.24 8.51 -16.92
CA ASP A 120 6.91 8.53 -15.48
C ASP A 120 5.52 7.91 -15.25
N LEU A 121 4.52 8.27 -16.06
CA LEU A 121 3.17 7.71 -15.95
C LEU A 121 3.11 6.20 -16.25
N ILE A 122 3.85 5.72 -17.27
CA ILE A 122 3.94 4.29 -17.59
C ILE A 122 4.62 3.53 -16.44
N VAL A 123 5.70 4.06 -15.89
CA VAL A 123 6.43 3.48 -14.75
C VAL A 123 5.55 3.45 -13.50
N GLN A 124 4.86 4.55 -13.18
CA GLN A 124 3.93 4.62 -12.06
C GLN A 124 2.80 3.61 -12.20
N ARG A 125 2.24 3.42 -13.40
CA ARG A 125 1.21 2.40 -13.67
C ARG A 125 1.74 0.98 -13.43
N GLN A 126 2.91 0.66 -14.01
CA GLN A 126 3.57 -0.64 -13.84
C GLN A 126 3.87 -0.95 -12.36
N ALA A 127 4.39 0.05 -11.63
CA ALA A 127 4.69 -0.09 -10.22
C ALA A 127 3.41 -0.21 -9.37
N THR A 128 2.34 0.50 -9.73
CA THR A 128 1.03 0.39 -9.07
C THR A 128 0.39 -0.99 -9.28
N ASP A 129 0.46 -1.53 -10.51
CA ASP A 129 -0.02 -2.89 -10.81
C ASP A 129 0.70 -3.93 -9.92
N TYR A 130 2.01 -3.78 -9.72
CA TYR A 130 2.78 -4.64 -8.83
C TYR A 130 2.37 -4.51 -7.35
N ILE A 131 2.20 -3.27 -6.85
CA ILE A 131 1.77 -3.03 -5.47
C ILE A 131 0.35 -3.56 -5.22
N LEU A 132 -0.58 -3.40 -6.16
CA LEU A 132 -1.95 -3.93 -6.06
C LEU A 132 -1.93 -5.45 -5.88
N LYS A 133 -1.14 -6.18 -6.68
CA LYS A 133 -0.97 -7.63 -6.51
C LYS A 133 -0.41 -7.98 -5.13
N LYS A 134 0.63 -7.29 -4.67
CA LYS A 134 1.19 -7.53 -3.33
C LYS A 134 0.22 -7.25 -2.19
N LEU A 135 -0.54 -6.17 -2.28
CA LEU A 135 -1.56 -5.82 -1.28
C LEU A 135 -2.72 -6.82 -1.29
N ALA A 136 -3.15 -7.30 -2.47
CA ALA A 136 -4.12 -8.38 -2.59
C ALA A 136 -3.65 -9.66 -1.90
N VAL A 137 -2.38 -10.04 -2.05
CA VAL A 137 -1.81 -11.19 -1.33
C VAL A 137 -1.88 -10.99 0.18
N CYS A 138 -1.47 -9.82 0.69
CA CYS A 138 -1.58 -9.53 2.13
C CYS A 138 -3.02 -9.65 2.63
N LEU A 139 -3.98 -9.09 1.90
CA LEU A 139 -5.42 -9.17 2.21
C LEU A 139 -5.92 -10.62 2.21
N SER A 140 -5.49 -11.44 1.26
CA SER A 140 -5.80 -12.89 1.22
C SER A 140 -5.24 -13.64 2.42
N ARG A 141 -4.02 -13.34 2.88
CA ARG A 141 -3.45 -13.96 4.10
C ARG A 141 -4.18 -13.53 5.36
N MET A 142 -4.67 -12.29 5.40
CA MET A 142 -5.49 -11.79 6.50
C MET A 142 -6.89 -12.39 6.50
N ASP A 143 -7.48 -12.64 5.33
CA ASP A 143 -8.72 -13.41 5.16
C ASP A 143 -8.57 -14.79 5.79
N ASP A 144 -7.54 -15.56 5.39
CA ASP A 144 -7.27 -16.88 5.94
C ASP A 144 -7.14 -16.86 7.48
N PHE A 145 -6.40 -15.87 8.01
CA PHE A 145 -6.22 -15.72 9.45
C PHE A 145 -7.55 -15.35 10.15
N ALA A 146 -8.30 -14.41 9.59
CA ALA A 146 -9.58 -13.97 10.14
C ALA A 146 -10.63 -15.10 10.15
N GLU A 147 -10.72 -15.88 9.08
CA GLU A 147 -11.63 -17.03 8.98
C GLU A 147 -11.24 -18.13 9.98
N LYS A 148 -9.96 -18.52 10.03
CA LYS A 148 -9.47 -19.56 10.96
C LYS A 148 -9.67 -19.20 12.43
N THR A 149 -9.68 -17.90 12.75
CA THR A 149 -9.74 -17.40 14.13
C THR A 149 -11.09 -16.74 14.47
N LYS A 150 -12.09 -16.88 13.58
CA LYS A 150 -13.40 -16.20 13.69
C LYS A 150 -14.16 -16.49 14.98
N ASP A 151 -13.93 -17.64 15.61
CA ASP A 151 -14.60 -18.10 16.83
C ASP A 151 -13.68 -18.12 18.07
N ILE A 152 -12.42 -17.70 17.96
CA ILE A 152 -11.52 -17.61 19.11
C ILE A 152 -11.86 -16.36 19.91
N VAL A 153 -12.51 -16.53 21.05
CA VAL A 153 -12.97 -15.44 21.93
C VAL A 153 -11.77 -14.75 22.57
N THR A 154 -11.75 -13.42 22.57
CA THR A 154 -10.69 -12.60 23.20
C THR A 154 -11.29 -11.35 23.83
N VAL A 155 -10.58 -10.77 24.79
CA VAL A 155 -10.99 -9.54 25.46
C VAL A 155 -10.94 -8.37 24.47
N GLY A 156 -12.07 -7.67 24.30
CA GLY A 156 -12.13 -6.41 23.58
C GLY A 156 -11.44 -5.31 24.38
N ARG A 157 -10.86 -4.30 23.71
CA ARG A 157 -10.13 -3.23 24.40
C ARG A 157 -10.50 -1.87 23.84
N THR A 158 -10.97 -0.98 24.71
CA THR A 158 -11.18 0.45 24.43
C THR A 158 -10.41 1.24 25.48
N HIS A 159 -9.68 2.29 25.10
CA HIS A 159 -8.71 2.96 26.00
C HIS A 159 -7.65 2.01 26.59
N TYR A 160 -7.34 0.91 25.89
CA TYR A 160 -6.54 -0.22 26.41
C TYR A 160 -7.06 -0.89 27.69
N GLN A 161 -8.31 -0.59 28.08
CA GLN A 161 -9.01 -1.22 29.17
C GLN A 161 -9.93 -2.33 28.65
N THR A 162 -10.18 -3.32 29.51
CA THR A 162 -11.13 -4.42 29.27
C THR A 162 -12.49 -3.87 28.84
N ALA A 163 -12.99 -4.38 27.71
CA ALA A 163 -14.30 -4.10 27.14
C ALA A 163 -14.96 -5.43 26.71
N SER A 164 -16.20 -5.36 26.21
CA SER A 164 -16.99 -6.52 25.79
C SER A 164 -16.19 -7.47 24.89
N LEU A 165 -16.43 -8.78 25.06
CA LEU A 165 -15.70 -9.81 24.34
C LEU A 165 -15.91 -9.68 22.82
N VAL A 166 -14.85 -9.97 22.08
CA VAL A 166 -14.85 -10.07 20.61
C VAL A 166 -14.21 -11.40 20.20
N THR A 167 -13.98 -11.61 18.91
CA THR A 167 -13.14 -12.73 18.45
C THR A 167 -11.86 -12.23 17.81
N VAL A 168 -10.80 -13.06 17.86
CA VAL A 168 -9.52 -12.78 17.20
C VAL A 168 -9.75 -12.53 15.71
N GLY A 169 -10.60 -13.34 15.07
CA GLY A 169 -10.94 -13.15 13.65
C GLY A 169 -11.68 -11.86 13.37
N LYS A 170 -12.57 -11.39 14.26
CA LYS A 170 -13.21 -10.08 14.10
C LYS A 170 -12.20 -8.93 14.20
N ARG A 171 -11.20 -9.05 15.09
CA ARG A 171 -10.10 -8.08 15.18
C ARG A 171 -9.27 -8.06 13.90
N ALA A 172 -8.96 -9.24 13.34
CA ALA A 172 -8.27 -9.36 12.07
C ALA A 172 -9.07 -8.80 10.88
N ALA A 173 -10.39 -9.02 10.87
CA ALA A 173 -11.28 -8.44 9.86
C ALA A 173 -11.26 -6.90 9.89
N MET A 174 -11.19 -6.27 11.07
CA MET A 174 -11.02 -4.81 11.17
C MET A 174 -9.71 -4.34 10.54
N TRP A 175 -8.61 -5.06 10.76
CA TRP A 175 -7.33 -4.76 10.11
C TRP A 175 -7.43 -4.89 8.59
N ALA A 176 -8.07 -5.95 8.10
CA ALA A 176 -8.23 -6.19 6.67
C ALA A 176 -9.12 -5.14 6.01
N GLN A 177 -10.18 -4.67 6.70
CA GLN A 177 -11.05 -3.61 6.23
C GLN A 177 -10.29 -2.29 6.00
N GLU A 178 -9.42 -1.88 6.93
CA GLU A 178 -8.59 -0.68 6.75
C GLU A 178 -7.69 -0.77 5.51
N LEU A 179 -7.07 -1.93 5.28
CA LEU A 179 -6.24 -2.16 4.08
C LEU A 179 -7.06 -2.28 2.80
N LEU A 180 -8.27 -2.85 2.86
CA LEU A 180 -9.18 -2.92 1.72
C LEU A 180 -9.58 -1.52 1.25
N MET A 181 -9.85 -0.61 2.18
CA MET A 181 -10.13 0.80 1.84
C MET A 181 -8.96 1.48 1.12
N VAL A 182 -7.72 1.15 1.48
CA VAL A 182 -6.51 1.63 0.78
C VAL A 182 -6.39 0.99 -0.60
N PHE A 183 -6.62 -0.32 -0.68
CA PHE A 183 -6.60 -1.09 -1.92
C PHE A 183 -7.57 -0.52 -2.96
N THR A 184 -8.84 -0.29 -2.57
CA THR A 184 -9.86 0.30 -3.46
C THR A 184 -9.46 1.68 -3.97
N LYS A 185 -8.80 2.51 -3.14
CA LYS A 185 -8.30 3.83 -3.58
C LYS A 185 -7.15 3.71 -4.57
N LEU A 186 -6.22 2.79 -4.34
CA LEU A 186 -5.10 2.55 -5.24
C LEU A 186 -5.57 1.96 -6.58
N GLU A 187 -6.53 1.05 -6.54
CA GLU A 187 -7.18 0.50 -7.73
C GLU A 187 -7.88 1.59 -8.52
N HIS A 188 -8.67 2.43 -7.86
CA HIS A 188 -9.33 3.58 -8.48
C HIS A 188 -8.30 4.53 -9.13
N PHE A 189 -7.20 4.85 -8.44
CA PHE A 189 -6.11 5.64 -9.01
C PHE A 189 -5.55 4.99 -10.27
N ARG A 190 -5.25 3.70 -10.23
CA ARG A 190 -4.70 2.95 -11.37
C ARG A 190 -5.65 2.98 -12.57
N GLU A 191 -6.95 2.83 -12.35
CA GLU A 191 -7.97 2.80 -13.40
C GLU A 191 -8.23 4.19 -14.01
N ASN A 192 -8.05 5.26 -13.23
CA ASN A 192 -8.43 6.63 -13.61
C ASN A 192 -7.23 7.55 -13.88
N MET A 193 -5.99 7.09 -13.66
CA MET A 193 -4.80 7.88 -13.99
C MET A 193 -4.78 8.20 -15.49
N ARG A 194 -4.45 9.45 -15.81
CA ARG A 194 -4.53 9.98 -17.17
C ARG A 194 -3.15 10.08 -17.80
N PHE A 195 -3.11 9.83 -19.10
CA PHE A 195 -1.92 10.02 -19.91
C PHE A 195 -1.70 11.49 -20.27
N ARG A 196 -0.45 11.99 -20.29
CA ARG A 196 -0.17 13.35 -20.77
C ARG A 196 -0.38 13.45 -22.28
N GLY A 197 0.24 12.53 -23.02
CA GLY A 197 0.20 12.50 -24.49
C GLY A 197 1.14 13.53 -25.16
N VAL A 198 0.79 13.99 -26.37
CA VAL A 198 1.52 15.02 -27.14
C VAL A 198 0.88 16.38 -26.92
N LYS A 199 1.52 17.23 -26.12
CA LYS A 199 0.94 18.51 -25.66
C LYS A 199 1.77 19.76 -26.02
N GLY A 200 2.93 19.58 -26.65
CA GLY A 200 3.82 20.70 -26.96
C GLY A 200 4.52 21.29 -25.73
N ALA A 201 5.00 22.53 -25.85
CA ALA A 201 5.83 23.19 -24.83
C ALA A 201 5.03 23.77 -23.67
N THR A 202 3.80 24.22 -23.91
CA THR A 202 2.92 24.91 -22.96
C THR A 202 1.52 24.31 -22.92
N GLY A 203 1.31 23.14 -23.53
CA GLY A 203 0.01 22.46 -23.54
C GLY A 203 -0.85 22.68 -24.78
N THR A 204 -0.49 23.66 -25.62
CA THR A 204 -1.29 24.13 -26.77
C THR A 204 -1.15 23.28 -28.02
N GLN A 205 -0.21 22.33 -28.06
CA GLN A 205 0.08 21.52 -29.24
C GLN A 205 0.51 22.31 -30.50
N ASP A 206 0.93 23.57 -30.36
CA ASP A 206 1.26 24.47 -31.48
C ASP A 206 2.28 23.88 -32.48
N SER A 207 3.32 23.22 -31.98
CA SER A 207 4.31 22.55 -32.82
C SER A 207 3.72 21.43 -33.68
N PHE A 208 2.72 20.70 -33.17
CA PHE A 208 2.00 19.67 -33.92
C PHE A 208 0.99 20.29 -34.88
N MET A 209 0.32 21.38 -34.51
CA MET A 209 -0.53 22.15 -35.43
C MET A 209 0.26 22.61 -36.65
N ALA A 210 1.47 23.14 -36.45
CA ALA A 210 2.36 23.52 -37.54
C ALA A 210 2.76 22.32 -38.43
N LEU A 211 3.07 21.16 -37.84
CA LEU A 211 3.43 19.94 -38.58
C LEU A 211 2.28 19.40 -39.44
N PHE A 212 1.03 19.52 -38.98
CA PHE A 212 -0.16 19.04 -39.67
C PHE A 212 -0.90 20.16 -40.42
N HIS A 213 -0.25 21.28 -40.74
CA HIS A 213 -0.82 22.38 -41.52
C HIS A 213 -2.15 22.93 -40.93
N ASN A 214 -2.20 23.08 -39.61
CA ASN A 214 -3.36 23.52 -38.81
C ASN A 214 -4.58 22.59 -38.88
N ASP A 215 -4.38 21.31 -39.14
CA ASP A 215 -5.42 20.28 -39.06
C ASP A 215 -5.61 19.81 -37.59
N GLU A 216 -6.55 20.43 -36.89
CA GLU A 216 -6.89 20.11 -35.50
C GLU A 216 -7.27 18.64 -35.31
N ALA A 217 -8.00 18.05 -36.27
CA ALA A 217 -8.46 16.66 -36.18
C ALA A 217 -7.29 15.68 -36.19
N LYS A 218 -6.24 15.95 -36.99
CA LYS A 218 -5.02 15.13 -36.98
C LYS A 218 -4.24 15.27 -35.68
N VAL A 219 -4.13 16.47 -35.12
CA VAL A 219 -3.43 16.68 -33.85
C VAL A 219 -4.13 15.95 -32.71
N ASP A 220 -5.46 16.07 -32.60
CA ASP A 220 -6.22 15.34 -31.59
C ASP A 220 -6.12 13.81 -31.80
N LYS A 221 -6.12 13.37 -33.06
CA LYS A 221 -5.97 11.95 -33.41
C LYS A 221 -4.59 11.39 -33.07
N LEU A 222 -3.51 12.13 -33.31
CA LEU A 222 -2.14 11.71 -32.97
C LEU A 222 -2.04 11.42 -31.47
N ASP A 223 -2.58 12.34 -30.68
CA ASP A 223 -2.59 12.24 -29.22
C ASP A 223 -3.44 11.05 -28.72
N GLU A 224 -4.53 10.71 -29.41
CA GLU A 224 -5.37 9.54 -29.10
C GLU A 224 -4.62 8.24 -29.45
N LEU A 225 -3.96 8.19 -30.61
CA LEU A 225 -3.21 7.02 -31.07
C LEU A 225 -2.08 6.68 -30.09
N ILE A 226 -1.29 7.68 -29.66
CA ILE A 226 -0.18 7.46 -28.73
C ILE A 226 -0.69 7.01 -27.35
N MET A 227 -1.78 7.61 -26.85
CA MET A 227 -2.41 7.19 -25.60
C MET A 227 -2.84 5.71 -25.65
N LYS A 228 -3.50 5.29 -26.75
CA LYS A 228 -3.92 3.90 -26.95
C LYS A 228 -2.72 2.95 -27.07
N SER A 229 -1.68 3.33 -27.81
CA SER A 229 -0.44 2.56 -27.90
C SER A 229 0.25 2.39 -26.54
N ALA A 230 0.18 3.41 -25.68
CA ALA A 230 0.66 3.35 -24.31
C ALA A 230 -0.26 2.56 -23.35
N GLY A 231 -1.44 2.11 -23.81
CA GLY A 231 -2.40 1.32 -23.04
C GLY A 231 -3.18 2.10 -21.98
N PHE A 232 -3.32 3.43 -22.13
CA PHE A 232 -4.12 4.25 -21.23
C PHE A 232 -5.55 4.39 -21.75
N ALA A 233 -6.53 4.37 -20.84
CA ALA A 233 -7.94 4.55 -21.17
C ALA A 233 -8.33 6.03 -21.35
N SER A 234 -7.56 6.95 -20.77
CA SER A 234 -7.85 8.38 -20.79
C SER A 234 -6.57 9.23 -20.83
N ARG A 235 -6.73 10.47 -21.28
CA ARG A 235 -5.67 11.48 -21.40
C ARG A 235 -6.09 12.80 -20.77
N PHE A 236 -5.11 13.62 -20.42
CA PHE A 236 -5.37 15.03 -20.13
C PHE A 236 -5.76 15.75 -21.43
N TYR A 237 -6.91 16.43 -21.44
CA TYR A 237 -7.26 17.37 -22.51
C TYR A 237 -6.62 18.74 -22.28
N ILE A 238 -6.54 19.16 -21.02
CA ILE A 238 -5.90 20.41 -20.60
C ILE A 238 -4.67 20.07 -19.76
N SER A 239 -3.53 20.60 -20.16
CA SER A 239 -2.25 20.52 -19.45
C SER A 239 -1.44 21.78 -19.72
N GLY A 240 -0.48 22.10 -18.85
CA GLY A 240 0.62 22.99 -19.21
C GLY A 240 1.70 22.21 -19.98
N GLN A 241 2.96 22.37 -19.58
CA GLN A 241 4.05 21.58 -20.13
C GLN A 241 4.02 20.12 -19.66
N THR A 242 3.52 19.83 -18.46
CA THR A 242 3.51 18.51 -17.80
C THR A 242 2.09 17.98 -17.60
N TYR A 243 1.94 16.72 -17.17
CA TYR A 243 0.68 16.37 -16.49
C TYR A 243 0.57 17.13 -15.16
N SER A 244 -0.65 17.34 -14.67
CA SER A 244 -0.84 18.04 -13.39
C SER A 244 -0.24 17.25 -12.23
N ARG A 245 0.61 17.91 -11.42
CA ARG A 245 1.24 17.31 -10.22
C ARG A 245 0.22 16.96 -9.12
N GLN A 246 -1.05 17.33 -9.29
CA GLN A 246 -2.16 16.79 -8.48
C GLN A 246 -2.22 15.26 -8.53
N GLN A 247 -1.96 14.65 -9.70
CA GLN A 247 -1.99 13.19 -9.82
C GLN A 247 -0.88 12.54 -8.97
N ASP A 248 0.29 13.19 -8.83
CA ASP A 248 1.33 12.72 -7.91
C ASP A 248 0.87 12.85 -6.44
N CYS A 249 0.16 13.94 -6.10
CA CYS A 249 -0.42 14.11 -4.76
C CYS A 249 -1.41 13.00 -4.42
N ASP A 250 -2.29 12.62 -5.35
CA ASP A 250 -3.28 11.57 -5.13
C ASP A 250 -2.59 10.24 -4.80
N LEU A 251 -1.58 9.86 -5.60
CA LEU A 251 -0.78 8.64 -5.38
C LEU A 251 -0.06 8.66 -4.03
N VAL A 252 0.64 9.76 -3.69
CA VAL A 252 1.41 9.87 -2.45
C VAL A 252 0.49 9.83 -1.23
N ASN A 253 -0.70 10.44 -1.30
CA ASN A 253 -1.68 10.36 -0.22
C ASN A 253 -2.20 8.93 -0.01
N ILE A 254 -2.42 8.16 -1.09
CA ILE A 254 -2.81 6.74 -0.97
C ILE A 254 -1.71 5.93 -0.27
N PHE A 255 -0.43 6.16 -0.60
CA PHE A 255 0.68 5.52 0.12
C PHE A 255 0.79 5.95 1.58
N ALA A 256 0.50 7.20 1.91
CA ALA A 256 0.43 7.64 3.30
C ALA A 256 -0.66 6.91 4.08
N LEU A 257 -1.82 6.64 3.46
CA LEU A 257 -2.89 5.82 4.05
C LEU A 257 -2.45 4.35 4.22
N LEU A 258 -1.71 3.77 3.26
CA LEU A 258 -1.10 2.44 3.41
C LEU A 258 -0.16 2.40 4.63
N GLY A 259 0.68 3.42 4.80
CA GLY A 259 1.54 3.57 5.96
C GLY A 259 0.73 3.66 7.27
N ALA A 260 -0.31 4.48 7.31
CA ALA A 260 -1.15 4.64 8.49
C ALA A 260 -1.82 3.31 8.91
N ALA A 261 -2.45 2.60 7.96
CA ALA A 261 -3.12 1.33 8.20
C ALA A 261 -2.14 0.24 8.68
N THR A 262 -1.04 0.02 7.96
CA THR A 262 -0.04 -1.00 8.35
C THR A 262 0.62 -0.69 9.70
N LYS A 263 0.93 0.58 10.00
CA LYS A 263 1.44 0.99 11.32
C LYS A 263 0.43 0.74 12.44
N LYS A 264 -0.86 1.00 12.22
CA LYS A 264 -1.93 0.73 13.19
C LYS A 264 -1.98 -0.77 13.51
N ILE A 265 -2.04 -1.61 12.48
CA ILE A 265 -2.10 -3.07 12.62
C ILE A 265 -0.86 -3.60 13.35
N CYS A 266 0.33 -3.19 12.94
CA CYS A 266 1.57 -3.60 13.61
C CYS A 266 1.67 -3.07 15.05
N THR A 267 1.06 -1.93 15.37
CA THR A 267 0.96 -1.46 16.76
C THR A 267 0.06 -2.38 17.59
N ASP A 268 -1.08 -2.81 17.04
CA ASP A 268 -1.95 -3.79 17.71
C ASP A 268 -1.22 -5.12 17.94
N ILE A 269 -0.49 -5.65 16.94
CA ILE A 269 0.29 -6.89 17.08
C ILE A 269 1.34 -6.78 18.19
N ARG A 270 2.06 -5.65 18.27
CA ARG A 270 3.05 -5.40 19.34
C ARG A 270 2.40 -5.42 20.73
N ILE A 271 1.19 -4.87 20.86
CA ILE A 271 0.43 -4.86 22.11
C ILE A 271 -0.08 -6.26 22.46
N LEU A 272 -0.64 -6.99 21.49
CA LEU A 272 -1.13 -8.34 21.70
C LEU A 272 0.00 -9.31 22.08
N GLN A 273 1.19 -9.13 21.52
CA GLN A 273 2.39 -9.87 21.91
C GLN A 273 2.82 -9.55 23.35
N ALA A 274 2.67 -8.30 23.78
CA ALA A 274 2.92 -7.92 25.19
C ALA A 274 1.90 -8.56 26.16
N PHE A 275 0.66 -8.83 25.72
CA PHE A 275 -0.33 -9.59 26.49
C PHE A 275 -0.15 -11.12 26.40
N GLY A 276 0.72 -11.58 25.50
CA GLY A 276 0.95 -12.98 25.20
C GLY A 276 -0.18 -13.63 24.38
N GLU A 277 -0.99 -12.85 23.65
CA GLU A 277 -2.17 -13.37 22.94
C GLU A 277 -1.86 -13.73 21.48
N VAL A 278 -1.15 -12.86 20.78
CA VAL A 278 -0.82 -13.01 19.36
C VAL A 278 0.64 -12.63 19.15
N PHE A 279 1.39 -13.45 18.42
CA PHE A 279 2.81 -13.26 18.16
C PHE A 279 3.08 -13.16 16.67
N GLU A 280 3.99 -12.25 16.28
CA GLU A 280 4.59 -12.30 14.94
C GLU A 280 5.48 -13.55 14.80
N PRO A 281 5.75 -14.02 13.57
CA PRO A 281 6.62 -15.18 13.37
C PRO A 281 8.00 -14.95 13.97
N PHE A 282 8.58 -16.01 14.53
CA PHE A 282 9.91 -16.02 15.11
C PHE A 282 10.71 -17.19 14.53
N GLU A 283 11.76 -16.90 13.78
CA GLU A 283 12.55 -17.94 13.10
C GLU A 283 13.36 -18.77 14.10
N SER A 284 13.67 -20.01 13.75
CA SER A 284 14.36 -20.96 14.65
C SER A 284 15.73 -20.46 15.12
N GLU A 285 16.44 -19.74 14.26
CA GLU A 285 17.77 -19.15 14.54
C GLU A 285 17.70 -17.66 14.92
N GLN A 286 16.49 -17.08 15.00
CA GLN A 286 16.34 -15.66 15.29
C GLN A 286 16.77 -15.37 16.73
N VAL A 287 17.75 -14.49 16.90
CA VAL A 287 18.11 -13.95 18.22
C VAL A 287 17.18 -12.78 18.54
N GLY A 288 16.32 -12.94 19.56
CA GLY A 288 15.37 -11.90 19.95
C GLY A 288 16.00 -10.76 20.76
N SER A 289 17.02 -11.06 21.57
CA SER A 289 17.80 -10.09 22.35
C SER A 289 19.21 -10.61 22.57
N SER A 290 20.22 -9.75 22.46
CA SER A 290 21.62 -10.11 22.72
C SER A 290 21.89 -10.47 24.18
N ALA A 291 21.05 -10.01 25.12
CA ALA A 291 21.24 -10.19 26.56
C ALA A 291 20.16 -11.04 27.25
N MET A 292 19.02 -11.30 26.59
CA MET A 292 17.86 -11.98 27.19
C MET A 292 17.38 -13.10 26.24
N PRO A 293 17.94 -14.32 26.31
CA PRO A 293 17.68 -15.37 25.33
C PRO A 293 16.21 -15.81 25.26
N TYR A 294 15.43 -15.61 26.33
CA TYR A 294 13.99 -15.91 26.37
C TYR A 294 13.12 -14.85 25.69
N LYS A 295 13.66 -13.66 25.38
CA LYS A 295 12.87 -12.50 24.94
C LYS A 295 12.61 -12.55 23.44
N ARG A 296 11.34 -12.67 23.06
CA ARG A 296 10.87 -12.56 21.67
C ARG A 296 10.27 -11.17 21.42
N ASN A 297 10.99 -10.35 20.67
CA ASN A 297 10.57 -8.98 20.33
C ASN A 297 9.81 -8.94 19.00
N PRO A 298 8.79 -8.07 18.86
CA PRO A 298 8.04 -7.89 17.62
C PRO A 298 8.81 -7.01 16.60
N ILE A 299 10.04 -7.41 16.25
CA ILE A 299 10.98 -6.60 15.45
C ILE A 299 10.45 -6.32 14.03
N LYS A 300 9.64 -7.21 13.47
CA LYS A 300 9.09 -7.07 12.11
C LYS A 300 7.97 -6.03 12.11
N SER A 301 7.09 -6.10 13.10
CA SER A 301 6.01 -5.13 13.32
C SER A 301 6.57 -3.73 13.63
N GLU A 302 7.67 -3.65 14.39
CA GLU A 302 8.37 -2.38 14.65
C GLU A 302 9.01 -1.81 13.39
N ARG A 303 9.59 -2.66 12.55
CA ARG A 303 10.17 -2.27 11.26
C ARG A 303 9.12 -1.74 10.29
N VAL A 304 7.99 -2.44 10.14
CA VAL A 304 6.84 -1.95 9.36
C VAL A 304 6.41 -0.58 9.88
N SER A 305 6.24 -0.44 11.20
CA SER A 305 5.85 0.84 11.82
C SER A 305 6.84 1.97 11.54
N SER A 306 8.13 1.66 11.42
CA SER A 306 9.19 2.64 11.12
C SER A 306 9.16 3.09 9.66
N LEU A 307 9.10 2.15 8.72
CA LEU A 307 9.00 2.44 7.27
C LEU A 307 7.68 3.16 6.94
N ALA A 308 6.58 2.71 7.54
CA ALA A 308 5.26 3.31 7.39
C ALA A 308 5.24 4.79 7.80
N ARG A 309 5.99 5.18 8.85
CA ARG A 309 6.11 6.58 9.26
C ARG A 309 6.70 7.47 8.14
N LYS A 310 7.61 6.94 7.31
CA LYS A 310 8.18 7.67 6.18
C LYS A 310 7.15 7.86 5.05
N LEU A 311 6.31 6.86 4.78
CA LEU A 311 5.16 7.04 3.87
C LEU A 311 4.19 8.11 4.40
N MET A 312 3.89 8.09 5.70
CA MET A 312 2.97 9.05 6.32
C MET A 312 3.47 10.50 6.27
N SER A 313 4.79 10.73 6.23
CA SER A 313 5.36 12.08 6.14
C SER A 313 5.48 12.62 4.70
N ALA A 314 5.34 11.76 3.70
CA ALA A 314 5.56 12.09 2.29
C ALA A 314 4.55 13.07 1.66
N PRO A 315 3.26 13.13 2.07
CA PRO A 315 2.29 14.04 1.45
C PRO A 315 2.69 15.51 1.44
N GLN A 316 3.44 15.98 2.44
CA GLN A 316 3.87 17.39 2.48
C GLN A 316 4.77 17.76 1.30
N ASP A 317 5.67 16.86 0.89
CA ASP A 317 6.55 17.08 -0.26
C ASP A 317 5.73 17.19 -1.56
N ALA A 318 4.72 16.34 -1.71
CA ALA A 318 3.82 16.37 -2.87
C ALA A 318 2.96 17.63 -2.90
N LEU A 319 2.39 18.02 -1.76
CA LEU A 319 1.57 19.24 -1.63
C LEU A 319 2.37 20.51 -1.91
N ASN A 320 3.59 20.61 -1.38
CA ASN A 320 4.48 21.74 -1.68
C ASN A 320 4.84 21.75 -3.18
N THR A 321 5.20 20.59 -3.75
CA THR A 321 5.50 20.49 -5.18
C THR A 321 4.33 20.98 -6.04
N LEU A 322 3.09 20.61 -5.70
CA LEU A 322 1.90 21.09 -6.43
C LEU A 322 1.66 22.59 -6.20
N GLY A 323 1.77 23.06 -4.96
CA GLY A 323 1.52 24.46 -4.59
C GLY A 323 2.50 25.45 -5.21
N ASP A 324 3.74 25.02 -5.46
CA ASP A 324 4.81 25.86 -6.01
C ASP A 324 4.88 25.83 -7.56
N GLN A 325 4.11 24.95 -8.22
CA GLN A 325 4.04 24.93 -9.69
C GLN A 325 3.42 26.23 -10.23
N SER A 326 4.27 27.10 -10.78
CA SER A 326 3.82 28.37 -11.36
C SER A 326 3.48 28.26 -12.84
N LEU A 327 2.32 28.77 -13.24
CA LEU A 327 1.84 28.84 -14.63
C LEU A 327 1.87 27.45 -15.32
N GLU A 328 2.40 27.34 -16.54
CA GLU A 328 2.40 26.08 -17.30
C GLU A 328 3.40 25.03 -16.81
N ARG A 329 4.47 25.42 -16.07
CA ARG A 329 5.42 24.55 -15.34
C ARG A 329 6.60 25.36 -14.78
N THR A 330 7.07 24.98 -13.58
CA THR A 330 8.43 25.26 -13.09
C THR A 330 9.21 23.95 -12.82
N LEU A 331 10.54 23.97 -12.95
CA LEU A 331 11.38 22.75 -12.96
C LEU A 331 11.80 22.23 -11.56
N ASP A 332 11.44 22.96 -10.52
CA ASP A 332 11.67 22.61 -9.10
C ASP A 332 10.94 21.30 -8.71
N ASP A 333 9.96 20.86 -9.49
CA ASP A 333 9.34 19.53 -9.38
C ASP A 333 10.31 18.37 -9.67
N SER A 334 11.33 18.58 -10.51
CA SER A 334 12.07 17.48 -11.12
C SER A 334 12.92 16.70 -10.11
N ALA A 335 13.70 17.41 -9.29
CA ALA A 335 14.63 16.76 -8.36
C ALA A 335 13.87 16.01 -7.26
N ILE A 336 12.85 16.64 -6.69
CA ILE A 336 12.05 16.05 -5.60
C ILE A 336 11.26 14.84 -6.09
N ARG A 337 10.65 14.88 -7.28
CA ARG A 337 9.92 13.73 -7.86
C ARG A 337 10.83 12.53 -8.15
N ARG A 338 12.09 12.77 -8.52
CA ARG A 338 13.11 11.71 -8.74
C ARG A 338 13.47 10.96 -7.45
N ILE A 339 13.21 11.55 -6.28
CA ILE A 339 13.42 10.91 -4.97
C ILE A 339 12.08 10.35 -4.46
N LEU A 340 11.09 11.23 -4.34
CA LEU A 340 9.80 10.97 -3.70
C LEU A 340 9.08 9.77 -4.32
N ILE A 341 8.87 9.78 -5.64
CA ILE A 341 8.02 8.77 -6.29
C ILE A 341 8.65 7.37 -6.21
N PRO A 342 9.93 7.15 -6.60
CA PRO A 342 10.57 5.86 -6.41
C PRO A 342 10.60 5.41 -4.94
N ASP A 343 10.94 6.30 -4.01
CA ASP A 343 10.99 5.96 -2.59
C ASP A 343 9.62 5.50 -2.06
N MET A 344 8.52 6.11 -2.50
CA MET A 344 7.17 5.69 -2.07
C MET A 344 6.84 4.28 -2.53
N PHE A 345 7.11 3.93 -3.78
CA PHE A 345 6.90 2.57 -4.27
C PHE A 345 7.78 1.55 -3.55
N LEU A 346 9.06 1.87 -3.33
CA LEU A 346 10.00 1.00 -2.64
C LEU A 346 9.65 0.83 -1.15
N LEU A 347 9.22 1.90 -0.47
CA LEU A 347 8.73 1.83 0.90
C LEU A 347 7.47 0.97 1.00
N ALA A 348 6.50 1.16 0.10
CA ALA A 348 5.30 0.34 0.05
C ALA A 348 5.63 -1.14 -0.16
N ASP A 349 6.54 -1.46 -1.09
CA ASP A 349 7.00 -2.83 -1.33
C ASP A 349 7.71 -3.45 -0.13
N ALA A 350 8.62 -2.71 0.52
CA ALA A 350 9.29 -3.14 1.73
C ALA A 350 8.27 -3.44 2.85
N ILE A 351 7.32 -2.53 3.07
CA ILE A 351 6.25 -2.68 4.06
C ILE A 351 5.41 -3.91 3.76
N LEU A 352 4.90 -4.06 2.52
CA LEU A 352 4.03 -5.17 2.14
C LEU A 352 4.75 -6.51 2.19
N THR A 353 6.04 -6.56 1.85
CA THR A 353 6.85 -7.79 1.95
C THR A 353 7.01 -8.25 3.39
N ILE A 354 7.38 -7.33 4.30
CA ILE A 354 7.51 -7.65 5.73
C ILE A 354 6.13 -7.96 6.33
N PHE A 355 5.11 -7.19 5.96
CA PHE A 355 3.75 -7.37 6.44
C PHE A 355 3.16 -8.72 6.00
N GLN A 356 3.34 -9.12 4.74
CA GLN A 356 2.95 -10.44 4.25
C GLN A 356 3.57 -11.54 5.11
N HIS A 357 4.89 -11.47 5.35
CA HIS A 357 5.58 -12.44 6.17
C HIS A 357 5.02 -12.48 7.60
N ILE A 358 4.70 -11.32 8.21
CA ILE A 358 4.04 -11.26 9.52
C ILE A 358 2.70 -12.00 9.48
N VAL A 359 1.79 -11.65 8.57
CA VAL A 359 0.43 -12.23 8.54
C VAL A 359 0.41 -13.70 8.16
N GLU A 360 1.37 -14.18 7.36
CA GLU A 360 1.56 -15.60 7.03
C GLU A 360 2.02 -16.45 8.23
N GLY A 361 2.65 -15.81 9.21
CA GLY A 361 3.27 -16.44 10.37
C GLY A 361 2.68 -16.05 11.73
N LEU A 362 1.55 -15.33 11.75
CA LEU A 362 0.87 -14.98 13.00
C LEU A 362 0.47 -16.24 13.76
N THR A 363 0.82 -16.29 15.04
CA THR A 363 0.42 -17.38 15.93
C THR A 363 -0.45 -16.84 17.07
N VAL A 364 -1.42 -17.64 17.50
CA VAL A 364 -2.40 -17.30 18.53
C VAL A 364 -2.22 -18.26 19.70
N ASP A 365 -1.93 -17.72 20.89
CA ASP A 365 -1.85 -18.50 22.12
C ASP A 365 -3.25 -18.61 22.73
N LYS A 366 -3.94 -19.70 22.39
CA LYS A 366 -5.33 -19.94 22.83
C LYS A 366 -5.44 -20.06 24.34
N GLU A 367 -4.49 -20.74 24.98
CA GLU A 367 -4.49 -20.95 26.43
C GLU A 367 -4.34 -19.62 27.17
N ARG A 368 -3.42 -18.77 26.71
CA ARG A 368 -3.23 -17.44 27.29
C ARG A 368 -4.45 -16.54 27.07
N ILE A 369 -5.07 -16.60 25.89
CA ILE A 369 -6.29 -15.86 25.59
C ILE A 369 -7.44 -16.33 26.50
N GLU A 370 -7.65 -17.63 26.64
CA GLU A 370 -8.68 -18.20 27.50
C GLU A 370 -8.47 -17.78 28.96
N TYR A 371 -7.23 -17.82 29.45
CA TYR A 371 -6.88 -17.31 30.78
C TYR A 371 -7.29 -15.84 30.97
N ASN A 372 -6.93 -14.96 30.01
CA ASN A 372 -7.27 -13.54 30.07
C ASN A 372 -8.79 -13.33 30.03
N VAL A 373 -9.50 -14.06 29.15
CA VAL A 373 -10.96 -14.01 29.06
C VAL A 373 -11.60 -14.43 30.38
N HIS A 374 -11.17 -15.54 30.97
CA HIS A 374 -11.72 -16.02 32.24
C HIS A 374 -11.40 -15.13 33.45
N ALA A 375 -10.31 -14.35 33.40
CA ALA A 375 -9.98 -13.38 34.44
C ALA A 375 -10.92 -12.16 34.43
N ASP A 376 -11.37 -11.75 33.24
CA ASP A 376 -12.23 -10.59 33.04
C ASP A 376 -13.73 -10.92 32.94
N LEU A 377 -14.08 -12.17 32.58
CA LEU A 377 -15.44 -12.63 32.38
C LEU A 377 -16.40 -12.34 33.55
N PRO A 378 -16.00 -12.44 34.83
CA PRO A 378 -16.88 -12.12 35.95
C PRO A 378 -17.46 -10.69 35.89
N PHE A 379 -16.67 -9.73 35.40
CA PHE A 379 -17.12 -8.35 35.25
C PHE A 379 -17.86 -8.13 33.92
N LEU A 380 -17.39 -8.75 32.84
CA LEU A 380 -18.01 -8.65 31.52
C LEU A 380 -19.42 -9.26 31.48
N ALA A 381 -19.69 -10.25 32.32
CA ALA A 381 -21.00 -10.88 32.41
C ALA A 381 -22.08 -9.98 33.03
N LEU A 382 -21.69 -8.95 33.78
CA LEU A 382 -22.62 -8.08 34.51
C LEU A 382 -23.47 -7.20 33.59
N GLU A 383 -23.00 -6.89 32.39
CA GLU A 383 -23.81 -6.19 31.39
C GLU A 383 -25.03 -7.03 30.98
N LYS A 384 -24.82 -8.34 30.73
CA LYS A 384 -25.94 -9.26 30.46
C LYS A 384 -26.81 -9.46 31.71
N ALA A 385 -26.20 -9.49 32.90
CA ALA A 385 -26.96 -9.59 34.15
C ALA A 385 -27.97 -8.44 34.28
N MET A 386 -27.55 -7.21 33.97
CA MET A 386 -28.43 -6.03 33.97
C MET A 386 -29.62 -6.20 33.02
N MET A 387 -29.37 -6.67 31.79
CA MET A 387 -30.43 -6.89 30.79
C MET A 387 -31.43 -7.95 31.26
N LEU A 388 -30.93 -9.06 31.82
CA LEU A 388 -31.78 -10.14 32.34
C LEU A 388 -32.60 -9.70 33.56
N LEU A 389 -32.02 -8.89 34.45
CA LEU A 389 -32.75 -8.34 35.60
C LEU A 389 -33.93 -7.49 35.16
N THR A 390 -33.73 -6.64 34.13
CA THR A 390 -34.82 -5.84 33.56
C THR A 390 -35.86 -6.70 32.83
N GLU A 391 -35.47 -7.79 32.19
CA GLU A 391 -36.40 -8.77 31.58
C GLU A 391 -37.29 -9.43 32.65
N GLU A 392 -36.72 -9.72 33.83
CA GLU A 392 -37.42 -10.29 35.00
C GLU A 392 -38.20 -9.27 35.83
N GLY A 393 -38.30 -8.02 35.34
CA GLY A 393 -39.13 -6.95 35.91
C GLY A 393 -38.45 -6.08 36.98
N ALA A 394 -37.12 -6.17 37.16
CA ALA A 394 -36.41 -5.24 38.03
C ALA A 394 -36.33 -3.84 37.40
N ASP A 395 -36.37 -2.80 38.24
CA ASP A 395 -36.06 -1.44 37.78
C ASP A 395 -34.60 -1.37 37.30
N ARG A 396 -34.39 -0.68 36.18
CA ARG A 396 -33.07 -0.60 35.54
C ARG A 396 -32.07 0.19 36.39
N GLN A 397 -32.51 1.24 37.07
CA GLN A 397 -31.66 2.05 37.94
C GLN A 397 -31.26 1.25 39.18
N ASP A 398 -32.21 0.55 39.80
CA ASP A 398 -31.92 -0.35 40.93
C ASP A 398 -30.94 -1.46 40.52
N ALA A 399 -31.15 -2.08 39.35
CA ALA A 399 -30.25 -3.11 38.83
C ALA A 399 -28.84 -2.57 38.57
N TYR A 400 -28.73 -1.37 38.00
CA TYR A 400 -27.45 -0.71 37.78
C TYR A 400 -26.73 -0.39 39.09
N GLU A 401 -27.41 0.19 40.06
CA GLU A 401 -26.84 0.55 41.36
C GLU A 401 -26.36 -0.70 42.09
N LYS A 402 -27.14 -1.79 42.04
CA LYS A 402 -26.74 -3.05 42.66
C LYS A 402 -25.54 -3.69 41.97
N ILE A 403 -25.52 -3.70 40.64
CA ILE A 403 -24.37 -4.18 39.86
C ILE A 403 -23.13 -3.34 40.17
N ARG A 404 -23.25 -2.02 40.28
CA ARG A 404 -22.15 -1.12 40.63
C ARG A 404 -21.60 -1.44 42.02
N GLU A 405 -22.47 -1.62 43.02
CA GLU A 405 -22.08 -1.99 44.38
C GLU A 405 -21.24 -3.27 44.40
N VAL A 406 -21.76 -4.37 43.81
CA VAL A 406 -21.04 -5.66 43.81
C VAL A 406 -19.78 -5.62 42.96
N THR A 407 -19.77 -4.83 41.88
CA THR A 407 -18.57 -4.65 41.04
C THR A 407 -17.46 -3.94 41.80
N LEU A 408 -17.77 -2.88 42.55
CA LEU A 408 -16.77 -2.14 43.33
C LEU A 408 -16.20 -3.01 44.44
N ALA A 409 -17.04 -3.75 45.17
CA ALA A 409 -16.59 -4.71 46.18
C ALA A 409 -15.68 -5.78 45.56
N ALA A 410 -16.11 -6.37 44.43
CA ALA A 410 -15.33 -7.35 43.69
C ALA A 410 -14.00 -6.80 43.15
N LYS A 411 -13.96 -5.55 42.68
CA LYS A 411 -12.71 -4.92 42.22
C LYS A 411 -11.74 -4.66 43.36
N GLU A 412 -12.21 -4.33 44.56
CA GLU A 412 -11.35 -4.24 45.74
C GLU A 412 -10.78 -5.61 46.13
N THR A 413 -11.58 -6.67 46.07
CA THR A 413 -11.12 -8.06 46.28
C THR A 413 -10.14 -8.51 45.20
N GLN A 414 -10.39 -8.16 43.93
CA GLN A 414 -9.54 -8.52 42.77
C GLN A 414 -8.10 -8.01 42.91
N LYS A 415 -7.87 -6.97 43.73
CA LYS A 415 -6.50 -6.48 44.03
C LYS A 415 -5.66 -7.47 44.84
N ARG A 416 -6.29 -8.46 45.50
CA ARG A 416 -5.63 -9.40 46.42
C ARG A 416 -5.78 -10.85 45.98
N GLU A 417 -6.93 -11.21 45.43
CA GLU A 417 -7.23 -12.58 45.02
C GLU A 417 -8.12 -12.63 43.77
N ARG A 418 -8.26 -13.83 43.18
CA ARG A 418 -9.14 -14.02 42.02
C ARG A 418 -10.59 -13.95 42.48
N VAL A 419 -11.40 -13.19 41.76
CA VAL A 419 -12.85 -13.14 41.96
C VAL A 419 -13.54 -13.98 40.89
N ASP A 420 -14.43 -14.86 41.31
CA ASP A 420 -15.30 -15.63 40.41
C ASP A 420 -16.67 -14.96 40.25
N LEU A 421 -17.39 -15.34 39.20
CA LEU A 421 -18.70 -14.77 38.88
C LEU A 421 -19.78 -15.16 39.90
N GLU A 422 -19.68 -16.34 40.50
CA GLU A 422 -20.66 -16.83 41.49
C GLU A 422 -20.65 -15.94 42.74
N SER A 423 -19.45 -15.55 43.20
CA SER A 423 -19.26 -14.66 44.34
C SER A 423 -19.86 -13.26 44.11
N ILE A 424 -19.73 -12.72 42.90
CA ILE A 424 -20.33 -11.42 42.53
C ILE A 424 -21.85 -11.50 42.52
N LEU A 425 -22.41 -12.63 42.06
CA LEU A 425 -23.85 -12.86 41.96
C LEU A 425 -24.47 -13.48 43.21
N ALA A 426 -23.72 -13.61 44.32
CA ALA A 426 -24.21 -14.24 45.55
C ALA A 426 -25.35 -13.46 46.24
N ASN A 427 -25.49 -12.17 45.94
CA ASN A 427 -26.59 -11.37 46.49
C ASN A 427 -27.95 -11.86 45.99
N VAL A 428 -28.94 -11.91 46.89
CA VAL A 428 -30.35 -12.29 46.63
C VAL A 428 -30.98 -11.52 45.45
N PHE A 429 -30.52 -10.30 45.19
CA PHE A 429 -30.98 -9.49 44.05
C PHE A 429 -30.78 -10.19 42.70
N PHE A 430 -29.80 -11.08 42.57
CA PHE A 430 -29.52 -11.81 41.34
C PHE A 430 -30.20 -13.18 41.24
N ASP A 431 -30.98 -13.62 42.25
CA ASP A 431 -31.54 -14.99 42.32
C ASP A 431 -32.27 -15.42 41.04
N LYS A 432 -33.08 -14.52 40.45
CA LYS A 432 -33.86 -14.82 39.23
C LYS A 432 -33.02 -15.03 37.98
N VAL A 433 -31.79 -14.49 37.95
CA VAL A 433 -30.94 -14.46 36.76
C VAL A 433 -29.63 -15.21 36.91
N ARG A 434 -29.23 -15.56 38.14
CA ARG A 434 -27.94 -16.16 38.49
C ARG A 434 -27.62 -17.37 37.62
N ASP A 435 -28.50 -18.36 37.59
CA ASP A 435 -28.29 -19.59 36.83
C ASP A 435 -28.17 -19.35 35.33
N ARG A 436 -28.98 -18.44 34.77
CA ARG A 436 -28.89 -18.04 33.35
C ARG A 436 -27.54 -17.41 33.04
N ILE A 437 -27.04 -16.52 33.90
CA ILE A 437 -25.75 -15.84 33.71
C ILE A 437 -24.58 -16.83 33.84
N LEU A 438 -24.60 -17.69 34.85
CA LEU A 438 -23.57 -18.73 35.04
C LEU A 438 -23.54 -19.71 33.88
N GLN A 439 -24.71 -20.09 33.35
CA GLN A 439 -24.79 -20.96 32.18
C GLN A 439 -24.24 -20.27 30.91
N LEU A 440 -24.51 -18.98 30.71
CA LEU A 440 -23.91 -18.22 29.61
C LEU A 440 -22.39 -18.15 29.74
N ALA A 441 -21.87 -17.93 30.95
CA ALA A 441 -20.43 -17.81 31.22
C ALA A 441 -19.63 -19.08 30.87
N LYS A 442 -20.28 -20.26 30.81
CA LYS A 442 -19.66 -21.51 30.32
C LYS A 442 -19.33 -21.47 28.82
N SER A 443 -19.94 -20.56 28.05
CA SER A 443 -19.65 -20.36 26.63
C SER A 443 -19.34 -18.87 26.37
N PRO A 444 -18.08 -18.43 26.56
CA PRO A 444 -17.68 -17.05 26.31
C PRO A 444 -18.05 -16.52 24.91
N LEU A 445 -18.21 -17.42 23.93
CA LEU A 445 -18.65 -17.06 22.58
C LEU A 445 -20.02 -16.36 22.57
N CYS A 446 -20.92 -16.68 23.51
CA CYS A 446 -22.23 -16.03 23.67
C CYS A 446 -22.15 -14.54 24.07
N PHE A 447 -20.96 -14.06 24.46
CA PHE A 447 -20.70 -12.66 24.76
C PHE A 447 -20.09 -11.88 23.59
N THR A 448 -19.82 -12.53 22.45
CA THR A 448 -19.15 -11.89 21.30
C THR A 448 -20.11 -11.28 20.27
N GLY A 449 -21.41 -11.28 20.55
CA GLY A 449 -22.44 -10.75 19.66
C GLY A 449 -22.38 -11.40 18.28
N ARG A 450 -22.31 -10.58 17.23
CA ARG A 450 -22.22 -11.05 15.84
C ARG A 450 -20.78 -11.18 15.32
N SER A 451 -19.76 -11.24 16.17
CA SER A 451 -18.34 -11.20 15.75
C SER A 451 -18.02 -12.21 14.64
N SER A 452 -18.36 -13.49 14.81
CA SER A 452 -18.08 -14.52 13.81
C SER A 452 -18.83 -14.30 12.49
N SER A 453 -20.13 -13.97 12.56
CA SER A 453 -20.95 -13.77 11.35
C SER A 453 -20.60 -12.47 10.62
N GLN A 454 -20.22 -11.41 11.33
CA GLN A 454 -19.70 -10.17 10.74
C GLN A 454 -18.38 -10.42 10.01
N THR A 455 -17.48 -11.21 10.60
CA THR A 455 -16.21 -11.60 9.94
C THR A 455 -16.51 -12.30 8.62
N ILE A 456 -17.31 -13.38 8.62
CA ILE A 456 -17.63 -14.12 7.40
C ILE A 456 -18.35 -13.25 6.36
N HIS A 457 -19.28 -12.40 6.79
CA HIS A 457 -20.00 -11.50 5.88
C HIS A 457 -19.05 -10.52 5.19
N PHE A 458 -18.16 -9.85 5.95
CA PHE A 458 -17.15 -8.95 5.38
C PHE A 458 -16.22 -9.68 4.39
N LEU A 459 -15.74 -10.88 4.75
CA LEU A 459 -14.84 -11.65 3.90
C LEU A 459 -15.50 -12.01 2.56
N ASN A 460 -16.76 -12.46 2.59
CA ASN A 460 -17.48 -12.92 1.40
C ASN A 460 -18.02 -11.78 0.53
N GLU A 461 -18.56 -10.72 1.13
CA GLU A 461 -19.26 -9.66 0.40
C GLU A 461 -18.31 -8.53 -0.07
N GLU A 462 -17.21 -8.28 0.64
CA GLU A 462 -16.31 -7.15 0.33
C GLU A 462 -14.91 -7.61 -0.05
N LEU A 463 -14.21 -8.34 0.83
CA LEU A 463 -12.78 -8.60 0.67
C LEU A 463 -12.48 -9.53 -0.50
N ARG A 464 -13.06 -10.74 -0.51
CA ARG A 464 -12.79 -11.76 -1.54
C ARG A 464 -13.12 -11.27 -2.95
N PRO A 465 -14.30 -10.65 -3.20
CA PRO A 465 -14.63 -10.13 -4.53
C PRO A 465 -13.65 -9.06 -5.02
N ALA A 466 -13.21 -8.15 -4.14
CA ALA A 466 -12.34 -7.04 -4.53
C ALA A 466 -10.95 -7.50 -4.99
N ILE A 467 -10.38 -8.52 -4.34
CA ILE A 467 -8.99 -8.95 -4.60
C ILE A 467 -8.88 -10.11 -5.59
N ALA A 468 -9.98 -10.81 -5.91
CA ALA A 468 -9.96 -12.04 -6.71
C ALA A 468 -9.21 -11.91 -8.04
N LYS A 469 -9.37 -10.79 -8.76
CA LYS A 469 -8.71 -10.56 -10.07
C LYS A 469 -7.19 -10.35 -9.99
N TYR A 470 -6.64 -10.15 -8.79
CA TYR A 470 -5.22 -9.91 -8.55
C TYR A 470 -4.46 -11.13 -8.01
N LEU A 471 -5.18 -12.20 -7.65
CA LEU A 471 -4.60 -13.43 -7.14
C LEU A 471 -4.43 -14.43 -8.30
N ASP A 472 -3.19 -14.65 -8.71
CA ASP A 472 -2.80 -15.70 -9.66
C ASP A 472 -2.09 -16.86 -8.93
N ASP A 473 -1.84 -17.98 -9.60
CA ASP A 473 -1.23 -19.18 -8.97
C ASP A 473 0.17 -18.90 -8.40
N ASP A 474 0.94 -18.00 -9.01
CA ASP A 474 2.28 -17.61 -8.56
C ASP A 474 2.25 -16.93 -7.18
N MET A 475 1.14 -16.24 -6.88
CA MET A 475 0.92 -15.50 -5.63
C MET A 475 0.53 -16.39 -4.43
N LYS A 476 0.49 -17.72 -4.60
CA LYS A 476 0.39 -18.68 -3.48
C LYS A 476 1.69 -18.84 -2.71
N THR A 477 2.81 -18.37 -3.25
CA THR A 477 4.13 -18.50 -2.64
C THR A 477 4.24 -17.67 -1.35
N LYS A 478 4.76 -18.29 -0.28
CA LYS A 478 5.08 -17.59 0.97
C LYS A 478 6.29 -16.67 0.80
N VAL A 479 6.31 -15.56 1.53
CA VAL A 479 7.48 -14.67 1.54
C VAL A 479 8.47 -15.10 2.61
N GLN A 480 9.72 -15.29 2.20
CA GLN A 480 10.86 -15.36 3.11
C GLN A 480 11.55 -14.00 3.18
N LEU A 481 11.90 -13.58 4.40
CA LEU A 481 12.68 -12.36 4.61
C LEU A 481 14.15 -12.73 4.68
N ASP A 482 14.98 -12.11 3.84
CA ASP A 482 16.43 -12.23 3.93
C ASP A 482 16.98 -11.44 5.14
N VAL A 483 16.21 -10.50 5.68
CA VAL A 483 16.62 -9.53 6.72
C VAL A 483 15.49 -9.17 7.65
#